data_AF-A0A519K570-F1
#
_entry.id   AF-A0A519K570-F1
#
_cell.length_a   1.000
_cell.length_b   1.000
_cell.length_c   1.000
_cell.angle_alpha   90.00
_cell.angle_beta   90.00
_cell.angle_gamma   90.00
#
_symmetry.space_group_name_H-M   'P 1'
#
loop_
_entity.id
_entity.type
_entity.pdbx_description
1 polymer ?
#
loop_
_entity_poly.entity_id
_entity_poly.type
_entity_poly.pdbx_seq_one_letter_code
_entity_poly.pdbx_strand_id
1 'polypeptide(L)' 'MSLDAYIAGLPKAELHLHIEGSLEPELMFELAQRNGVAIPFDSVEAVRAAYDFSNLQDFLDIYYAGANVLLTRK' A
#
# COMPACT_ATOMS: atom_id res chain seq x y z
N MET A 1 -26.40 18.66 3.81
CA MET A 1 -25.27 17.73 3.54
C MET A 1 -24.06 18.58 3.23
N SER A 2 -22.88 18.24 3.76
CA SER A 2 -21.64 18.88 3.31
C SER A 2 -21.31 18.48 1.87
N LEU A 3 -20.46 19.26 1.20
CA LEU A 3 -19.95 18.91 -0.12
C LEU A 3 -19.25 17.54 -0.10
N ASP A 4 -18.48 17.24 0.96
CA ASP A 4 -17.78 15.95 1.13
C ASP A 4 -18.76 14.77 1.18
N ALA A 5 -19.85 14.92 1.93
CA ALA A 5 -20.87 13.88 2.05
C ALA A 5 -21.59 13.62 0.71
N TYR A 6 -21.78 14.68 -0.09
CA TYR A 6 -22.34 14.55 -1.44
C TYR A 6 -21.36 13.84 -2.39
N ILE A 7 -20.08 14.24 -2.42
CA ILE A 7 -19.04 13.63 -3.26
C ILE A 7 -18.83 12.15 -2.91
N ALA A 8 -18.77 11.83 -1.61
CA ALA A 8 -18.61 10.45 -1.15
C ALA A 8 -19.77 9.54 -1.62
N GLY A 9 -21.00 10.06 -1.64
CA GLY A 9 -22.20 9.31 -2.03
C GLY A 9 -22.39 9.06 -3.53
N LEU A 10 -21.60 9.68 -4.42
CA LEU A 10 -21.70 9.44 -5.86
C LEU A 10 -21.23 8.00 -6.21
N PRO A 11 -21.92 7.28 -7.11
CA PRO A 11 -21.39 6.07 -7.74
C PRO A 11 -20.15 6.42 -8.59
N LYS A 12 -19.08 5.63 -8.48
CA LYS A 12 -17.81 5.88 -9.17
C LYS A 12 -17.30 4.60 -9.82
N ALA A 13 -16.64 4.76 -10.95
CA ALA A 13 -15.82 3.71 -11.56
C ALA A 13 -14.36 4.15 -11.49
N GLU A 14 -13.49 3.25 -11.02
CA GLU A 14 -12.04 3.47 -10.98
C GLU A 14 -11.41 2.73 -12.16
N LEU A 15 -10.82 3.49 -13.10
CA LEU A 15 -10.31 2.95 -14.37
C LEU A 15 -8.79 2.77 -14.36
N HIS A 16 -8.11 3.29 -13.35
CA HIS A 16 -6.67 3.17 -13.18
C HIS A 16 -6.38 2.96 -11.69
N LEU A 17 -6.13 1.72 -11.32
CA LEU A 17 -5.66 1.31 -10.01
C LEU A 17 -4.65 0.17 -10.20
N HIS A 18 -3.56 0.24 -9.45
CA HIS A 18 -2.65 -0.90 -9.31
C HIS A 18 -3.04 -1.64 -8.03
N ILE A 19 -3.35 -2.93 -8.11
CA ILE A 19 -3.81 -3.70 -6.94
C ILE A 19 -2.71 -3.79 -5.89
N GLU A 20 -1.47 -4.00 -6.31
CA GLU A 20 -0.31 -4.00 -5.42
C GLU A 20 -0.07 -2.61 -4.82
N GLY A 21 -0.50 -1.54 -5.49
CA GLY A 21 -0.49 -0.17 -4.97
C GLY A 21 -1.55 0.10 -3.91
N SER A 22 -2.50 -0.83 -3.71
CA SER A 22 -3.47 -0.79 -2.61
C SER A 22 -3.03 -1.60 -1.37
N LEU A 23 -1.79 -2.10 -1.36
CA LEU A 23 -1.24 -2.82 -0.23
C LEU A 23 -0.89 -1.87 0.93
N GLU A 24 -1.76 -1.82 1.92
CA GLU A 24 -1.54 -1.02 3.14
C GLU A 24 -0.34 -1.55 3.95
N PRO A 25 0.44 -0.67 4.62
CA PRO A 25 1.56 -1.07 5.47
C PRO A 25 1.22 -2.14 6.51
N GLU A 26 0.06 -2.03 7.18
CA GLU A 26 -0.39 -3.00 8.18
C GLU A 26 -0.56 -4.39 7.57
N LEU A 27 -1.18 -4.47 6.40
CA LEU A 27 -1.37 -5.73 5.67
C LEU A 27 -0.03 -6.27 5.15
N MET A 28 0.88 -5.39 4.72
CA MET A 28 2.23 -5.79 4.32
C MET A 28 2.96 -6.50 5.46
N PHE A 29 2.92 -5.96 6.69
CA PHE A 29 3.51 -6.59 7.88
C PHE A 29 2.82 -7.91 8.25
N GLU A 30 1.48 -7.97 8.20
CA GLU A 30 0.72 -9.19 8.46
C GLU A 30 1.15 -10.33 7.51
N LEU A 31 1.25 -10.02 6.21
CA LEU A 31 1.65 -10.98 5.20
C LEU A 31 3.13 -11.36 5.30
N ALA A 32 4.01 -10.41 5.63
CA ALA A 32 5.43 -10.66 5.88
C ALA A 32 5.60 -11.68 7.03
N GLN A 33 4.92 -11.45 8.15
CA GLN A 33 4.92 -12.34 9.30
C GLN A 33 4.36 -13.71 8.94
N ARG A 34 3.20 -13.76 8.28
CA ARG A 34 2.54 -15.01 7.86
C ARG A 34 3.45 -15.86 6.99
N ASN A 35 4.19 -15.22 6.08
CA ASN A 35 4.99 -15.90 5.07
C ASN A 35 6.47 -16.05 5.48
N GLY A 36 6.88 -15.55 6.64
CA GLY A 36 8.27 -15.62 7.11
C GLY A 36 9.25 -14.80 6.25
N VAL A 37 8.78 -13.71 5.64
CA VAL A 37 9.59 -12.83 4.79
C VAL A 37 10.06 -11.62 5.60
N ALA A 38 11.36 -11.34 5.56
CA ALA A 38 11.90 -10.10 6.12
C ALA A 38 11.59 -8.94 5.16
N ILE A 39 11.11 -7.83 5.72
CA ILE A 39 10.90 -6.57 5.00
C ILE A 39 11.90 -5.52 5.50
N PRO A 40 12.34 -4.58 4.65
CA PRO A 40 13.38 -3.60 4.99
C PRO A 40 12.84 -2.43 5.82
N PHE A 41 11.88 -2.68 6.72
CA PHE A 41 11.24 -1.67 7.56
C PHE A 41 10.99 -2.22 8.96
N ASP A 42 11.31 -1.42 9.97
CA ASP A 42 11.23 -1.84 11.36
C ASP A 42 9.82 -1.70 11.95
N SER A 43 8.95 -0.89 11.33
CA SER A 43 7.56 -0.72 11.74
C SER A 43 6.66 -0.19 10.63
N VAL A 44 5.35 -0.22 10.86
CA VAL A 44 4.33 0.41 10.00
C VAL A 44 4.58 1.91 9.86
N GLU A 45 4.97 2.58 10.94
CA GLU A 45 5.30 4.01 10.95
C GLU A 45 6.53 4.31 10.09
N ALA A 46 7.53 3.42 10.08
CA ALA A 46 8.70 3.57 9.21
C ALA A 46 8.31 3.50 7.72
N VAL A 47 7.38 2.61 7.34
CA VAL A 47 6.86 2.54 5.97
C VAL A 47 6.08 3.81 5.61
N ARG A 48 5.19 4.27 6.50
CA ARG A 48 4.43 5.50 6.30
C ARG A 48 5.33 6.72 6.16
N ALA A 49 6.41 6.79 6.93
CA ALA A 49 7.43 7.85 6.82
C ALA A 49 8.22 7.75 5.50
N ALA A 50 8.41 6.54 4.96
CA ALA A 50 9.06 6.32 3.68
C ALA A 50 8.16 6.65 2.48
N TYR A 51 6.86 6.88 2.68
CA TYR A 51 5.94 7.38 1.63
C TYR A 51 6.12 8.88 1.37
N ASP A 52 7.38 9.31 1.23
CA ASP A 52 7.81 10.66 0.85
C ASP A 52 8.69 10.54 -0.41
N PHE A 53 8.05 10.63 -1.57
CA PHE A 53 8.67 10.31 -2.86
C PHE A 53 9.08 11.57 -3.61
N SER A 54 10.34 11.64 -4.07
CA SER A 54 10.81 12.75 -4.91
C SER A 54 10.62 12.49 -6.39
N ASN A 55 10.48 11.22 -6.79
CA ASN A 55 10.24 10.81 -8.16
C ASN A 55 9.54 9.43 -8.24
N LEU A 56 9.24 8.99 -9.46
CA LEU A 56 8.60 7.69 -9.69
C LEU A 56 9.44 6.50 -9.21
N GLN A 57 10.76 6.54 -9.38
CA GLN A 57 11.64 5.44 -8.97
C GLN A 57 11.63 5.25 -7.46
N ASP A 58 11.67 6.33 -6.68
CA ASP A 58 11.59 6.26 -5.21
C ASP A 58 10.32 5.53 -4.76
N PHE A 59 9.19 5.81 -5.41
CA PHE A 59 7.93 5.09 -5.20
C PHE A 59 8.04 3.61 -5.58
N LEU A 60 8.58 3.33 -6.78
CA LEU A 60 8.68 1.97 -7.30
C LEU A 60 9.58 1.08 -6.43
N ASP A 61 10.62 1.64 -5.82
CA ASP A 61 11.52 0.89 -4.94
C ASP A 61 10.78 0.32 -3.73
N ILE A 62 9.91 1.11 -3.10
CA ILE A 62 9.08 0.66 -1.97
C ILE A 62 7.94 -0.24 -2.44
N TYR A 63 7.30 0.10 -3.56
CA TYR A 63 6.22 -0.70 -4.16
C TYR A 63 6.65 -2.15 -4.41
N TYR A 64 7.81 -2.35 -5.05
CA TYR A 64 8.32 -3.68 -5.32
C TYR A 64 8.82 -4.40 -4.06
N ALA A 65 9.39 -3.67 -3.08
CA ALA A 65 9.73 -4.24 -1.79
C ALA A 65 8.48 -4.79 -1.07
N GLY A 66 7.37 -4.06 -1.11
CA GLY A 66 6.09 -4.50 -0.55
C GLY A 66 5.50 -5.70 -1.28
N ALA A 67 5.58 -5.75 -2.62
CA ALA A 67 5.07 -6.89 -3.40
C ALA A 67 5.69 -8.24 -3.03
N ASN A 68 6.91 -8.26 -2.45
CA ASN A 68 7.60 -9.48 -2.04
C ASN A 68 6.85 -10.30 -0.97
N VAL A 69 5.93 -9.67 -0.22
CA VAL A 69 5.15 -10.39 0.81
C VAL A 69 3.92 -11.10 0.21
N LEU A 70 3.59 -10.88 -1.06
CA LEU A 70 2.40 -11.42 -1.73
C LEU A 70 2.63 -12.84 -2.30
N LEU A 71 2.88 -13.82 -1.43
CA LEU A 71 3.27 -15.17 -1.88
C LEU A 71 2.10 -16.16 -2.08
N THR A 72 1.06 -16.05 -1.25
CA THR A 72 0.01 -17.07 -1.16
C THR A 72 -1.37 -16.42 -1.06
N ARG A 73 -2.37 -17.09 -1.63
CA ARG A 73 -3.78 -16.74 -1.45
C ARG A 73 -4.21 -16.94 0.01
N LYS A 74 -5.25 -16.23 0.43
CA LYS A 74 -5.95 -16.53 1.69
C LYS A 74 -6.66 -17.89 1.61
#